data_AF-A0A9E0XDX1-F1
#
_entry.id   AF-A0A9E0XDX1-F1
#
_cell.length_a   1.000
_cell.length_b   1.000
_cell.length_c   1.000
_cell.angle_alpha   90.00
_cell.angle_beta   90.00
_cell.angle_gamma   90.00
#
_symmetry.space_group_name_H-M   'P 1'
#
loop_
_entity.id
_entity.type
_entity.pdbx_description
1 polymer ?
#
loop_
_entity_poly.entity_id
_entity_poly.type
_entity_poly.pdbx_seq_one_letter_code
_entity_poly.pdbx_strand_id
1 'polypeptide(L)'
;MNPHDQAWQRLVTAARRAPADPRDTAAPYGFAARVAARAFTSDAPLSFFFERFSWRALGVACLLMAVTVAADYSLINHNNPAEDELPTEDGAVAAVLDLAS
;
A
#
# COMPACT_ATOMS: atom_id res chain seq x y z
N MET A 1 27.79 -11.39 -14.59
CA MET A 1 28.12 -10.63 -13.36
C MET A 1 28.13 -9.16 -13.70
N ASN A 2 27.50 -8.34 -12.88
CA ASN A 2 27.45 -6.89 -13.09
C ASN A 2 28.89 -6.31 -12.99
N PRO A 3 29.31 -5.39 -13.87
CA PRO A 3 30.62 -4.74 -13.77
C PRO A 3 30.87 -4.09 -12.40
N HIS A 4 29.84 -3.63 -11.71
CA HIS A 4 29.93 -3.12 -10.35
C HIS A 4 30.37 -4.21 -9.35
N ASP A 5 29.81 -5.42 -9.47
CA ASP A 5 30.16 -6.55 -8.59
C ASP A 5 31.62 -6.98 -8.78
N GLN A 6 32.13 -6.94 -10.01
CA GLN A 6 33.52 -7.27 -10.30
C GLN A 6 34.49 -6.22 -9.74
N ALA A 7 34.16 -4.93 -9.86
CA ALA A 7 34.94 -3.86 -9.27
C ALA A 7 34.97 -3.99 -7.75
N TRP A 8 33.81 -4.25 -7.13
CA TRP A 8 33.68 -4.48 -5.70
C TRP A 8 34.52 -5.67 -5.21
N GLN A 9 34.41 -6.83 -5.86
CA GLN A 9 35.18 -8.02 -5.50
C GLN A 9 36.70 -7.80 -5.60
N ARG A 10 37.16 -7.06 -6.62
CA ARG A 10 38.58 -6.68 -6.77
C ARG A 10 39.04 -5.79 -5.62
N LEU A 11 38.25 -4.79 -5.24
CA LEU A 11 38.55 -3.89 -4.13
C LEU A 11 38.59 -4.64 -2.79
N VAL A 12 37.62 -5.52 -2.54
CA VAL A 12 37.58 -6.37 -1.33
C VAL A 12 38.82 -7.28 -1.26
N THR A 13 39.22 -7.87 -2.39
CA THR A 13 40.40 -8.74 -2.46
C THR A 13 41.69 -7.95 -2.21
N ALA A 14 41.78 -6.72 -2.73
CA ALA A 14 42.92 -5.84 -2.48
C ALA A 14 42.99 -5.40 -1.01
N ALA A 15 41.86 -5.00 -0.42
CA ALA A 15 41.78 -4.59 0.98
C ALA A 15 42.20 -5.71 1.94
N ARG A 16 41.80 -6.96 1.66
CA ARG A 16 42.18 -8.13 2.48
C ARG A 16 43.66 -8.50 2.39
N ARG A 17 44.35 -8.08 1.33
CA ARG A 17 45.78 -8.34 1.11
C ARG A 17 46.67 -7.18 1.56
N ALA A 18 46.07 -6.05 1.95
CA ALA A 18 46.84 -4.93 2.47
C ALA A 18 47.48 -5.31 3.82
N PRO A 19 48.75 -4.92 4.07
CA PRO A 19 49.36 -5.06 5.39
C PRO A 19 48.50 -4.33 6.43
N ALA A 20 48.28 -4.94 7.59
CA ALA A 20 47.55 -4.30 8.68
C ALA A 20 48.30 -3.04 9.13
N ASP A 21 47.70 -1.86 8.93
CA ASP A 21 48.24 -0.62 9.49
C ASP A 21 47.99 -0.66 11.01
N PRO A 22 49.01 -0.45 11.87
CA PRO A 22 48.82 -0.36 13.33
C PRO A 22 47.81 0.72 13.76
N ARG A 23 47.45 1.68 12.88
CA ARG A 23 46.36 2.65 13.09
C ARG A 23 44.96 2.06 12.92
N ASP A 24 44.81 0.89 12.27
CA ASP A 24 43.53 0.18 12.11
C ASP A 24 43.15 -0.66 13.34
N THR A 25 44.06 -0.81 14.31
CA THR A 25 43.84 -1.65 15.51
C THR A 25 42.84 -1.05 16.49
N ALA A 26 42.60 0.26 16.43
CA ALA A 26 41.65 0.96 17.29
C ALA A 26 40.77 1.89 16.45
N ALA A 27 39.48 1.57 16.35
CA ALA A 27 38.52 2.48 15.75
C ALA A 27 38.60 3.85 16.45
N PRO A 28 38.60 4.98 15.71
CA PRO A 28 38.65 6.31 16.31
C PRO A 28 37.56 6.48 17.36
N TYR A 29 37.87 7.19 18.45
CA TYR A 29 36.90 7.43 19.51
C TYR A 29 35.61 8.03 18.93
N GLY A 30 34.47 7.43 19.29
CA GLY A 30 33.17 7.82 18.75
C GLY A 30 32.84 7.28 17.35
N PHE A 31 33.64 6.37 16.77
CA PHE A 31 33.30 5.67 15.53
C PHE A 31 31.96 4.95 15.63
N ALA A 32 31.76 4.15 16.69
CA ALA A 32 30.51 3.47 16.95
C ALA A 32 29.33 4.45 17.07
N ALA A 33 29.54 5.59 17.73
CA ALA A 33 28.53 6.64 17.86
C ALA A 33 28.21 7.31 16.51
N ARG A 34 29.20 7.56 15.65
CA ARG A 34 28.99 8.10 14.29
C ARG A 34 28.30 7.09 13.37
N VAL A 35 28.62 5.80 13.50
CA VAL A 35 27.93 4.71 12.77
C VAL A 35 26.48 4.58 13.23
N ALA A 36 26.24 4.57 14.55
CA ALA A 36 24.90 4.55 15.11
C ALA A 36 24.11 5.79 14.67
N ALA A 37 24.69 6.99 14.80
CA ALA A 37 24.07 8.23 14.34
C ALA A 37 23.72 8.15 12.85
N ARG A 38 24.63 7.68 11.98
CA ARG A 38 24.35 7.54 10.55
C ARG A 38 23.28 6.48 10.24
N ALA A 39 23.23 5.39 11.00
CA ALA A 39 22.21 4.36 10.87
C ALA A 39 20.82 4.89 11.27
N PHE A 40 20.75 5.67 12.35
CA PHE A 40 19.50 6.29 12.81
C PHE A 40 19.09 7.54 12.02
N THR A 41 20.03 8.24 11.38
CA THR A 41 19.74 9.34 10.43
C THR A 41 19.37 8.80 9.04
N SER A 42 19.70 7.55 8.75
CA SER A 42 19.20 6.86 7.57
C SER A 42 17.76 6.43 7.83
N ASP A 43 16.85 7.42 7.89
CA ASP A 43 15.45 7.18 7.57
C ASP A 43 15.43 6.63 6.14
N ALA A 44 15.50 5.31 6.04
CA ALA A 44 15.40 4.63 4.78
C ALA A 44 14.06 5.06 4.14
N PRO A 45 14.02 5.32 2.82
CA PRO A 45 12.84 5.83 2.12
C PRO A 45 11.69 4.81 2.04
N LEU A 46 11.71 3.78 2.87
CA LEU A 46 10.65 2.76 2.97
C LEU A 46 9.31 3.42 3.28
N SER A 47 9.26 4.47 4.11
CA SER A 47 7.98 5.14 4.43
C SER A 47 7.32 5.76 3.19
N PHE A 48 8.11 6.32 2.26
CA PHE A 48 7.59 6.94 1.04
C PHE A 48 6.95 5.91 0.09
N PHE A 49 7.49 4.69 0.04
CA PHE A 49 6.89 3.60 -0.74
C PHE A 49 5.61 3.08 -0.09
N PHE A 50 5.56 2.98 1.24
CA PHE A 50 4.36 2.58 1.95
C PHE A 50 3.23 3.58 1.82
N GLU A 51 3.51 4.88 1.78
CA GLU A 51 2.48 5.89 1.65
C GLU A 51 1.72 5.78 0.33
N ARG A 52 2.44 5.68 -0.79
CA ARG A 52 1.83 5.47 -2.12
C ARG A 52 1.10 4.13 -2.22
N PHE A 53 1.63 3.09 -1.58
CA PHE A 53 1.04 1.76 -1.57
C PHE A 53 -0.25 1.70 -0.73
N SER A 54 -0.27 2.38 0.42
CA SER A 54 -1.41 2.39 1.33
C SER A 54 -2.63 3.07 0.72
N TRP A 55 -2.43 4.17 -0.01
CA TRP A 55 -3.50 4.85 -0.76
C TRP A 55 -4.10 3.97 -1.87
N ARG A 56 -3.27 3.18 -2.56
CA ARG A 56 -3.74 2.22 -3.58
C ARG A 56 -4.51 1.07 -2.94
N ALA A 57 -4.00 0.51 -1.84
CA ALA A 57 -4.66 -0.57 -1.11
C ALA A 57 -6.02 -0.11 -0.56
N LEU A 58 -6.09 1.10 0.01
CA LEU A 58 -7.34 1.70 0.49
C LEU A 58 -8.35 1.87 -0.65
N GLY A 59 -7.91 2.39 -1.81
CA GLY A 59 -8.77 2.54 -2.98
C GLY A 59 -9.33 1.20 -3.48
N VAL A 60 -8.49 0.16 -3.53
CA VAL A 60 -8.92 -1.19 -3.93
C VAL A 60 -9.92 -1.77 -2.93
N ALA A 61 -9.71 -1.57 -1.63
CA ALA A 61 -10.64 -2.02 -0.59
C ALA A 61 -12.01 -1.33 -0.71
N CYS A 62 -12.04 -0.02 -0.95
CA CYS A 62 -13.29 0.72 -1.18
C CYS A 62 -14.03 0.23 -2.44
N LEU A 63 -13.32 0.00 -3.54
CA LEU A 63 -13.93 -0.55 -4.75
C LEU A 63 -14.49 -1.95 -4.51
N LEU A 64 -13.74 -2.82 -3.83
CA LEU A 64 -14.19 -4.16 -3.50
C LEU A 64 -15.47 -4.13 -2.63
N MET A 65 -15.50 -3.25 -1.62
CA MET A 65 -16.68 -3.05 -0.78
C MET A 65 -17.89 -2.58 -1.60
N ALA A 66 -17.71 -1.60 -2.49
CA ALA A 66 -18.78 -1.10 -3.35
C ALA A 66 -19.33 -2.19 -4.29
N VAL A 67 -18.45 -3.02 -4.85
CA VAL A 67 -18.83 -4.16 -5.70
C VAL A 67 -19.65 -5.18 -4.93
N THR A 68 -19.23 -5.54 -3.71
CA THR A 68 -19.97 -6.49 -2.87
C THR A 68 -21.36 -5.95 -2.52
N VAL A 69 -21.44 -4.69 -2.09
CA VAL A 69 -22.74 -4.05 -1.80
C VAL A 69 -23.63 -4.02 -3.04
N ALA A 70 -23.11 -3.62 -4.20
CA ALA A 70 -23.87 -3.60 -5.44
C ALA A 70 -24.35 -5.00 -5.85
N ALA A 71 -23.53 -6.03 -5.64
CA ALA A 71 -23.92 -7.42 -5.91
C ALA A 71 -25.04 -7.88 -4.97
N ASP A 72 -24.95 -7.60 -3.66
CA ASP A 72 -26.01 -7.93 -2.70
C ASP A 72 -27.33 -7.23 -3.05
N TYR A 73 -27.29 -5.94 -3.39
CA TYR A 73 -28.47 -5.21 -3.85
C TYR A 73 -29.03 -5.77 -5.16
N SER A 74 -28.17 -6.13 -6.13
CA SER A 74 -28.61 -6.73 -7.39
C SER A 74 -29.25 -8.09 -7.18
N LEU A 75 -28.77 -8.91 -6.24
CA LEU A 75 -29.36 -10.20 -5.92
C LEU A 75 -30.71 -10.03 -5.23
N ILE A 76 -30.83 -9.08 -4.31
CA ILE A 76 -32.11 -8.77 -3.64
C ILE A 76 -33.12 -8.24 -4.66
N ASN A 77 -32.71 -7.33 -5.54
CA ASN A 77 -33.56 -6.76 -6.57
C ASN A 77 -33.97 -7.77 -7.64
N HIS A 78 -33.05 -8.63 -8.10
CA HIS A 78 -33.36 -9.65 -9.12
C HIS A 78 -34.25 -10.78 -8.58
N ASN A 79 -34.17 -11.06 -7.28
CA ASN A 79 -35.03 -12.04 -6.61
C ASN A 79 -36.37 -11.43 -6.14
N ASN A 80 -36.64 -10.15 -6.43
CA ASN A 80 -37.93 -9.53 -6.19
C ASN A 80 -38.80 -9.64 -7.47
N PRO A 81 -39.76 -10.57 -7.56
CA PRO A 81 -40.68 -10.65 -8.70
C PRO A 81 -41.73 -9.51 -8.73
N ALA A 82 -41.47 -8.38 -8.08
CA ALA A 82 -42.43 -7.28 -7.87
C ALA A 82 -42.00 -5.93 -8.49
N GLU A 83 -41.04 -5.92 -9.42
CA GLU A 83 -40.54 -4.68 -10.05
C GLU A 83 -41.11 -4.41 -11.46
N ASP A 84 -42.09 -5.18 -11.94
CA ASP A 84 -42.78 -4.89 -13.21
C ASP A 84 -43.91 -3.83 -13.07
N GLU A 85 -44.07 -3.22 -11.90
CA GLU A 85 -45.03 -2.14 -11.68
C GLU A 85 -44.42 -1.03 -10.81
N LEU A 86 -43.47 -0.29 -11.38
CA LEU A 86 -43.18 1.06 -10.90
C LEU A 86 -44.38 1.94 -11.30
N PRO A 87 -45.21 2.44 -10.36
CA PRO A 87 -46.18 3.46 -10.70
C PRO A 87 -45.35 4.72 -10.97
N THR A 88 -45.23 5.10 -12.24
CA THR A 88 -44.97 6.50 -12.62
C THR A 88 -45.84 7.40 -11.74
N GLU A 89 -45.34 8.55 -11.30
CA GLU A 89 -45.87 9.37 -10.20
C GLU A 89 -47.42 9.52 -10.16
N ASP A 90 -48.10 9.48 -11.31
CA ASP A 90 -49.57 9.43 -11.44
C ASP A 90 -50.26 8.21 -10.77
N GLY A 91 -49.59 7.06 -10.67
CA GLY A 91 -50.11 5.86 -10.00
C GLY A 91 -49.98 5.90 -8.47
N ALA A 92 -48.99 6.63 -7.95
CA ALA A 92 -48.81 6.80 -6.51
C ALA A 92 -49.94 7.66 -5.92
N VAL A 93 -50.38 8.70 -6.65
CA VAL A 93 -51.53 9.53 -6.22
C VAL A 93 -52.85 8.76 -6.29
N ALA A 94 -53.03 7.89 -7.29
CA ALA A 94 -54.22 7.04 -7.39
C ALA A 94 -54.32 6.03 -6.23
N ALA A 95 -53.20 5.40 -5.85
CA ALA A 95 -53.16 4.44 -4.74
C ALA A 95 -53.45 5.08 -3.37
N VAL A 96 -53.02 6.33 -3.15
CA VAL A 96 -53.32 7.07 -1.91
C VAL A 96 -54.80 7.48 -1.85
N LEU A 97 -55.40 7.81 -2.99
CA LEU A 97 -56.81 8.19 -3.07
C LEU A 97 -57.74 6.99 -2.81
N ASP A 98 -57.36 5.81 -3.31
CA ASP A 98 -58.11 4.56 -3.13
C ASP A 98 -58.02 4.04 -1.69
N LEU A 99 -56.89 4.27 -1.01
CA LEU A 99 -56.72 3.94 0.42
C LEU A 99 -57.53 4.87 1.36
N ALA A 100 -57.95 6.03 0.86
CA ALA A 100 -58.68 7.04 1.62
C ALA A 100 -60.22 6.96 1.45
N SER A 101 -60.73 6.06 0.59
CA SER A 101 -62.17 5.79 0.42
C SER A 101 -62.62 4.56 1.20
#